data_AF-K1TKP0-F1
#
_entry.id   AF-K1TKP0-F1
#
_cell.length_a   1.000
_cell.length_b   1.000
_cell.length_c   1.000
_cell.angle_alpha   90.00
_cell.angle_beta   90.00
_cell.angle_gamma   90.00
#
_symmetry.space_group_name_H-M   'P 1'
#
loop_
_entity.id
_entity.type
_entity.pdbx_description
1 polymer ?
#
loop_
_entity_poly.entity_id
_entity_poly.type
_entity_poly.pdbx_seq_one_letter_code
_entity_poly.pdbx_strand_id
1 'polypeptide(L)' 'MFEKFHRGDIYSADLSPGIGSEQSGSRPVLILQNNVGNCFSPTIIIAAITSVSKKAESSPRITT' A
#
# COMPACT_ATOMS: atom_id res chain seq x y z
N MET A 1 -6.62 -0.70 24.65
CA MET A 1 -5.69 0.26 24.00
C MET A 1 -6.37 0.71 22.72
N PHE A 2 -6.53 2.00 22.48
CA PHE A 2 -7.14 2.47 21.23
C PHE A 2 -6.12 2.26 20.11
N GLU A 3 -6.32 1.23 19.29
CA GLU A 3 -5.47 1.01 18.12
C GLU A 3 -5.78 2.09 17.09
N LYS A 4 -4.81 2.99 16.88
CA LYS A 4 -4.93 4.14 15.98
C LYS A 4 -5.04 3.73 14.50
N PHE A 5 -4.60 2.51 14.18
CA PHE A 5 -4.44 1.99 12.83
C PHE A 5 -4.73 0.48 12.83
N HIS A 6 -5.85 0.03 12.25
CA HIS A 6 -6.12 -1.41 12.13
C HIS A 6 -5.76 -1.95 10.75
N ARG A 7 -5.33 -3.21 10.73
CA ARG A 7 -5.14 -3.95 9.49
C ARG A 7 -6.44 -4.01 8.71
N GLY A 8 -6.37 -3.68 7.43
CA GLY A 8 -7.53 -3.63 6.54
C GLY A 8 -8.17 -2.24 6.40
N ASP A 9 -7.82 -1.29 7.26
CA ASP A 9 -8.30 0.08 7.12
C ASP A 9 -7.65 0.77 5.91
N ILE A 10 -8.40 1.70 5.29
CA ILE A 10 -7.94 2.54 4.20
C ILE A 10 -7.77 3.98 4.71
N TYR A 11 -6.60 4.56 4.47
CA TYR A 11 -6.29 5.94 4.81
C TYR A 11 -5.84 6.72 3.57
N SER A 12 -5.97 8.04 3.59
CA SER A 12 -5.29 8.90 2.63
C SER A 12 -3.90 9.25 3.16
N ALA A 13 -2.86 9.05 2.36
CA ALA A 13 -1.49 9.35 2.71
C ALA A 13 -0.82 10.23 1.64
N ASP A 14 0.04 11.15 2.05
CA ASP A 14 0.92 11.88 1.13
C ASP A 14 2.23 11.10 0.98
N LEU A 15 2.50 10.64 -0.24
CA LEU A 15 3.70 9.87 -0.60
C LEU A 15 4.73 10.75 -1.34
N SER A 16 4.72 12.05 -1.13
CA SER A 16 5.59 13.01 -1.82
C SER A 16 6.85 13.35 -1.00
N PRO A 17 8.01 13.55 -1.66
CA PRO A 17 8.29 13.32 -3.07
C PRO A 17 8.60 11.84 -3.35
N GLY A 18 8.10 11.30 -4.47
CA GLY A 18 8.50 9.97 -4.92
C GLY A 18 9.72 10.02 -5.83
N ILE A 19 10.54 8.98 -5.79
CA ILE A 19 11.76 8.86 -6.59
C ILE A 19 11.56 7.77 -7.66
N GLY A 20 11.84 8.09 -8.93
CA GLY A 20 11.76 7.14 -10.03
C GLY A 20 10.35 6.60 -10.28
N SER A 21 10.15 5.29 -10.10
CA SER A 21 8.87 4.59 -10.30
C SER A 21 8.07 4.35 -9.01
N GLU A 22 8.49 4.96 -7.89
CA GLU A 22 7.72 4.94 -6.64
C GLU A 22 6.34 5.59 -6.83
N GLN A 23 5.33 5.06 -6.13
CA GLN A 23 4.03 5.71 -6.10
C GLN A 23 4.12 7.00 -5.28
N SER A 24 3.73 8.13 -5.89
CA SER A 24 3.86 9.46 -5.30
C SER A 24 2.54 10.23 -5.28
N GLY A 25 2.50 11.33 -4.51
CA GLY A 25 1.30 12.17 -4.34
C GLY A 25 0.37 11.70 -3.23
N SER A 26 -0.76 12.38 -3.08
CA SER A 26 -1.81 11.96 -2.13
C SER A 26 -2.57 10.77 -2.70
N ARG A 27 -2.51 9.62 -2.00
CA ARG A 27 -3.12 8.36 -2.45
C ARG A 27 -3.87 7.67 -1.33
N PRO A 28 -4.96 6.95 -1.64
CA PRO A 28 -5.50 5.97 -0.73
C PRO A 28 -4.49 4.83 -0.54
N VAL A 29 -4.33 4.39 0.71
CA VAL A 29 -3.40 3.33 1.12
C VAL A 29 -4.12 2.34 2.02
N LEU A 30 -3.82 1.05 1.85
CA LEU A 30 -4.35 -0.04 2.69
C LEU A 30 -3.33 -0.43 3.76
N ILE A 31 -3.76 -0.55 5.01
CA ILE A 31 -2.89 -1.03 6.09
C ILE A 31 -2.73 -2.55 6.00
N LEU A 32 -1.48 -2.99 5.80
CA LEU A 32 -1.12 -4.41 5.69
C LEU A 32 -0.48 -4.96 6.97
N GLN A 33 0.17 -4.11 7.75
CA GLN A 33 0.84 -4.48 8.99
C GLN A 33 -0.15 -5.05 10.02
N ASN A 34 0.33 -5.96 10.86
CA ASN A 34 -0.46 -6.56 11.93
C ASN A 34 -0.76 -5.54 13.05
N ASN A 35 -1.91 -5.71 13.70
CA ASN A 35 -2.41 -4.78 14.72
C ASN A 35 -1.45 -4.59 15.91
N VAL A 36 -0.83 -5.67 16.39
CA VAL A 36 0.19 -5.60 17.45
C VAL A 36 1.33 -4.68 17.04
N GLY A 37 1.85 -4.83 15.81
CA GLY A 37 2.85 -3.93 15.25
C GLY A 37 2.36 -2.49 15.16
N ASN A 38 1.12 -2.26 14.73
CA ASN A 38 0.54 -0.91 14.64
C ASN A 38 0.40 -0.21 16.00
N CYS A 39 0.31 -0.99 17.08
CA CYS A 39 0.16 -0.50 18.44
C CYS A 39 1.51 0.00 19.02
N PHE A 40 2.62 -0.66 18.67
CA PHE A 40 3.93 -0.39 19.28
C PHE A 40 4.96 0.25 18.34
N SER A 41 4.78 0.12 17.03
CA SER A 41 5.72 0.66 16.04
C SER A 41 5.36 2.09 15.64
N PRO A 42 6.36 2.99 15.48
CA PRO A 42 6.13 4.29 14.86
C PRO A 42 5.89 4.18 13.34
N THR A 43 6.24 3.04 12.72
CA THR A 43 6.13 2.79 11.28
C THR A 43 5.04 1.76 11.00
N ILE A 44 4.28 1.96 9.90
CA ILE A 44 3.21 1.08 9.44
C ILE A 44 3.51 0.63 8.00
N ILE A 45 3.40 -0.67 7.72
CA ILE A 45 3.47 -1.21 6.36
C ILE A 45 2.11 -1.02 5.65
N ILE A 46 2.14 -0.36 4.50
CA ILE A 46 0.97 -0.03 3.69
C ILE A 46 1.14 -0.48 2.23
N ALA A 47 0.03 -0.60 1.50
CA ALA A 47 0.02 -0.70 0.03
C ALA A 47 -0.70 0.51 -0.57
N ALA A 48 -0.05 1.21 -1.50
CA ALA A 48 -0.66 2.30 -2.25
C ALA A 48 -1.68 1.76 -3.27
N ILE A 49 -2.88 2.34 -3.28
CA ILE A 49 -3.95 1.96 -4.19
C ILE A 49 -3.91 2.90 -5.41
N THR A 50 -3.86 2.31 -6.61
CA THR A 50 -3.89 3.05 -7.88
C THR A 50 -5.24 2.93 -8.55
N SER A 51 -5.79 4.04 -9.06
CA SER A 51 -7.07 4.02 -9.79
C SER A 51 -6.99 3.36 -11.17
N VAL A 52 -5.78 3.26 -11.74
CA VAL A 52 -5.56 2.59 -13.03
C VAL A 52 -5.30 1.10 -12.78
N SER A 53 -6.23 0.27 -13.24
CA SER A 53 -6.00 -1.16 -13.37
C SER A 53 -5.20 -1.41 -14.65
N LYS A 54 -3.89 -1.67 -14.54
CA LYS A 54 -3.16 -2.24 -15.67
C LYS A 54 -3.78 -3.61 -15.96
N LYS A 55 -4.33 -3.79 -17.17
CA LYS A 55 -4.74 -5.09 -17.66
C LYS A 55 -3.52 -6.02 -17.52
N ALA A 56 -3.69 -7.17 -16.87
CA ALA A 56 -2.65 -8.18 -16.85
C ALA A 56 -2.34 -8.53 -18.30
N GLU A 57 -1.20 -8.08 -18.82
CA GLU A 57 -0.71 -8.58 -20.10
C GLU A 57 -0.55 -10.09 -19.93
N SER A 58 -1.26 -10.83 -20.78
CA SER A 58 -1.28 -12.29 -20.74
C SER A 58 0.16 -12.80 -20.66
N SER A 59 0.48 -13.49 -19.56
CA SER A 59 1.78 -14.11 -19.34
C SER A 59 2.23 -14.83 -20.62
N PRO A 60 3.48 -14.64 -21.09
CA PRO A 60 3.95 -15.35 -22.27
C PRO A 60 3.86 -16.84 -21.97
N ARG A 61 3.14 -17.57 -22.84
CA ARG A 61 3.04 -19.02 -22.73
C ARG A 61 4.43 -19.60 -22.95
N ILE A 62 5.12 -19.97 -21.87
CA ILE A 62 6.37 -20.71 -21.95
C ILE A 62 6.02 -22.04 -22.62
N THR A 63 6.40 -22.19 -23.88
CA THR A 63 6.27 -23.46 -24.61
C THR A 63 7.59 -24.17 -24.41
N THR A 64 7.56 -25.28 -23.67
CA THR A 64 8.66 -26.24 -23.48
C THR A 64 8.90 -27.07 -24.72
#